data_AF-A0A7X1VLX8-F1
#
_entry.id   AF-A0A7X1VLX8-F1
#
_cell.length_a   1.000
_cell.length_b   1.000
_cell.length_c   1.000
_cell.angle_alpha   90.00
_cell.angle_beta   90.00
_cell.angle_gamma   90.00
#
_symmetry.space_group_name_H-M   'P 1'
#
loop_
_entity.id
_entity.type
_entity.pdbx_description
1 polymer ?
#
loop_
_entity_poly.entity_id
_entity_poly.type
_entity_poly.pdbx_seq_one_letter_code
_entity_poly.pdbx_strand_id
1 'polypeptide(L)'
;MGRRSPLPAFLFEKLPKYRRHRPASVQPRGAAPVVEQPDLLGWIPPLTHLAATEVEACFLNPAGFCPPAGEAFLYHLTDAGTARSLVETALPLADSLMFRTAKHLAEDLADVSAVGEMGIVRVRRRLIQPWLTADRQDGRPCYVLGPEIS
;
A
#
# COMPACT_ATOMS: atom_id res chain seq x y z
N MET A 1 -52.40 10.08 -39.60
CA MET A 1 -51.41 10.99 -38.99
C MET A 1 -51.37 10.72 -37.49
N GLY A 2 -50.17 10.55 -36.92
CA GLY A 2 -49.99 10.36 -35.47
C GLY A 2 -48.54 10.02 -35.14
N ARG A 3 -47.66 11.02 -35.17
CA ARG A 3 -46.29 10.93 -34.62
C ARG A 3 -46.36 10.97 -33.09
N ARG A 4 -45.54 10.19 -32.39
CA ARG A 4 -44.49 10.68 -31.47
C ARG A 4 -43.71 9.56 -30.78
N SER A 5 -42.41 9.82 -30.71
CA SER A 5 -41.27 9.07 -30.18
C SER A 5 -41.34 8.83 -28.65
N PRO A 6 -40.34 8.14 -28.04
CA PRO A 6 -40.47 7.46 -26.76
C PRO A 6 -40.36 8.39 -25.55
N LEU A 7 -40.92 7.95 -24.41
CA LEU A 7 -40.76 8.64 -23.13
C LEU A 7 -39.40 8.27 -22.48
N PRO A 8 -38.68 9.26 -21.90
CA PRO A 8 -37.38 9.03 -21.26
C PRO A 8 -37.52 8.35 -19.89
N ALA A 9 -36.60 7.43 -19.60
CA ALA A 9 -36.42 6.86 -18.27
C ALA A 9 -35.86 7.93 -17.31
N PHE A 10 -36.73 8.53 -16.50
CA PHE A 10 -36.31 9.31 -15.33
C PHE A 10 -36.30 8.38 -14.10
N LEU A 11 -35.20 7.66 -13.91
CA LEU A 11 -34.95 6.79 -12.76
C LEU A 11 -34.25 7.55 -11.62
N PHE A 12 -34.83 8.67 -11.19
CA PHE A 12 -34.46 9.31 -9.92
C PHE A 12 -35.69 9.91 -9.25
N GLU A 13 -36.64 9.05 -8.87
CA GLU A 13 -37.90 9.47 -8.24
C GLU A 13 -37.79 9.83 -6.76
N LYS A 14 -36.64 9.63 -6.10
CA LYS A 14 -36.48 9.96 -4.68
C LYS A 14 -35.12 10.53 -4.36
N LEU A 15 -34.90 11.79 -4.74
CA LEU A 15 -33.93 12.61 -4.02
C LEU A 15 -34.51 12.96 -2.64
N PRO A 16 -33.80 12.71 -1.53
CA PRO A 16 -34.28 13.08 -0.20
C PRO A 16 -34.41 14.60 -0.10
N LYS A 17 -35.65 15.08 0.09
CA LYS A 17 -35.96 16.50 0.32
C LYS A 17 -35.50 16.92 1.72
N TYR A 18 -34.20 17.14 1.89
CA TYR A 18 -33.67 17.71 3.13
C TYR A 18 -33.70 19.24 3.06
N ARG A 19 -34.88 19.85 3.28
CA ARG A 19 -34.96 21.29 3.57
C ARG A 19 -34.62 21.51 5.04
N ARG A 20 -33.36 21.85 5.34
CA ARG A 20 -33.04 22.44 6.66
C ARG A 20 -33.65 23.83 6.73
N HIS A 21 -34.44 24.08 7.76
CA HIS A 21 -34.82 25.43 8.16
C HIS A 21 -33.54 26.22 8.45
N ARG A 22 -33.33 27.30 7.70
CA ARG A 22 -32.26 28.27 7.94
C ARG A 22 -32.77 29.31 8.93
N PRO A 23 -32.31 29.34 10.19
CA PRO A 23 -32.49 30.53 11.01
C PRO A 23 -31.65 31.66 10.41
N ALA A 24 -32.29 32.80 10.16
CA ALA A 24 -31.62 34.01 9.69
C ALA A 24 -30.75 34.56 10.83
N SER A 25 -29.49 34.14 10.87
CA SER A 25 -28.45 34.77 11.69
C SER A 25 -27.80 35.86 10.83
N VAL A 26 -28.08 37.12 11.17
CA VAL A 26 -27.32 38.26 10.65
C VAL A 26 -25.96 38.22 11.32
N GLN A 27 -24.94 37.72 10.61
CA GLN A 27 -23.54 37.90 10.96
C GLN A 27 -22.84 38.78 9.94
N PRO A 28 -21.90 39.65 10.37
CA PRO A 28 -21.11 40.47 9.47
C PRO A 28 -20.35 39.56 8.50
N ARG A 29 -20.38 39.94 7.24
CA ARG A 29 -19.84 39.20 6.10
C ARG A 29 -18.30 39.22 6.16
N GLY A 30 -17.72 38.43 7.05
CA GLY A 30 -16.32 38.04 6.96
C GLY A 30 -16.16 37.22 5.68
N ALA A 31 -15.19 37.59 4.84
CA ALA A 31 -14.87 36.85 3.63
C ALA A 31 -14.68 35.36 3.99
N ALA A 32 -15.46 34.50 3.35
CA ALA A 32 -15.27 33.06 3.49
C ALA A 32 -13.82 32.75 3.09
N PRO A 33 -13.09 31.92 3.87
CA PRO A 33 -11.80 31.43 3.40
C PRO A 33 -12.05 30.79 2.04
N VAL A 34 -11.27 31.21 1.04
CA VAL A 34 -11.29 30.61 -0.29
C VAL A 34 -10.88 29.16 -0.08
N VAL A 35 -11.86 28.25 -0.12
CA VAL A 35 -11.58 26.83 -0.24
C VAL A 35 -11.17 26.66 -1.70
N GLU A 36 -9.86 26.75 -1.96
CA GLU A 36 -9.32 26.33 -3.25
C GLU A 36 -9.66 24.85 -3.41
N GLN A 37 -10.64 24.59 -4.28
CA GLN A 37 -10.93 23.24 -4.71
C GLN A 37 -9.67 22.76 -5.45
N PRO A 38 -9.00 21.70 -4.97
CA PRO A 38 -7.78 21.24 -5.61
C PRO A 38 -8.10 20.90 -7.06
N ASP A 39 -7.29 21.42 -7.99
CA ASP A 39 -7.44 21.13 -9.40
C ASP A 39 -7.15 19.64 -9.63
N LEU A 40 -8.23 18.86 -9.75
CA LEU A 40 -8.16 17.42 -9.91
C LEU A 40 -7.62 17.00 -11.29
N LEU A 41 -7.49 17.94 -12.23
CA LEU A 41 -6.98 17.67 -13.57
C LEU A 41 -5.49 17.32 -13.57
N GLY A 42 -4.73 17.73 -12.53
CA GLY A 42 -3.31 17.42 -12.35
C GLY A 42 -3.02 16.43 -11.21
N TRP A 43 -4.05 15.88 -10.56
CA TRP A 43 -3.84 15.01 -9.39
C TRP A 43 -3.37 13.62 -9.82
N ILE A 44 -2.17 13.24 -9.38
CA ILE A 44 -1.64 11.88 -9.51
C ILE A 44 -1.86 11.17 -8.16
N PRO A 45 -2.56 10.03 -8.11
CA PRO A 45 -2.74 9.30 -6.87
C PRO A 45 -1.38 8.86 -6.31
N PRO A 46 -1.20 8.89 -4.98
CA PRO A 46 0.03 8.41 -4.37
C PRO A 46 0.23 6.92 -4.68
N LEU A 47 1.47 6.53 -4.90
CA LEU A 47 1.83 5.13 -5.03
C LEU A 47 1.60 4.42 -3.69
N THR A 48 0.74 3.41 -3.69
CA THR A 48 0.35 2.68 -2.48
C THR A 48 0.93 1.26 -2.45
N HIS A 49 1.29 0.73 -3.61
CA HIS A 49 1.74 -0.65 -3.78
C HIS A 49 2.82 -0.73 -4.86
N LEU A 50 3.70 -1.72 -4.76
CA LEU A 50 4.71 -2.06 -5.78
C LEU A 50 4.41 -3.42 -6.39
N ALA A 51 4.30 -3.50 -7.72
CA ALA A 51 4.02 -4.77 -8.37
C ALA A 51 5.20 -5.75 -8.20
N ALA A 52 4.90 -7.03 -8.03
CA ALA A 52 5.92 -8.06 -7.83
C ALA A 52 6.94 -8.11 -8.99
N THR A 53 6.50 -7.84 -10.22
CA THR A 53 7.38 -7.78 -11.41
C THR A 53 8.30 -6.57 -11.40
N GLU A 54 7.86 -5.43 -10.87
CA GLU A 54 8.63 -4.17 -10.82
C GLU A 54 9.74 -4.21 -9.78
N VAL A 55 9.58 -5.06 -8.76
CA VAL A 55 10.53 -5.20 -7.64
C VAL A 55 11.25 -6.54 -7.62
N GLU A 56 10.97 -7.39 -8.61
CA GLU A 56 11.44 -8.78 -8.70
C GLU A 56 11.16 -9.58 -7.41
N ALA A 57 9.94 -9.45 -6.89
CA ALA A 57 9.49 -10.17 -5.71
C ALA A 57 9.34 -11.67 -6.02
N CYS A 58 9.83 -12.52 -5.12
CA CYS A 58 9.73 -13.97 -5.22
C CYS A 58 9.37 -14.57 -3.86
N PHE A 59 8.46 -15.55 -3.88
CA PHE A 59 8.18 -16.38 -2.72
C PHE A 59 9.25 -17.47 -2.59
N LEU A 60 9.79 -17.65 -1.38
CA LEU A 60 10.72 -18.71 -1.04
C LEU A 60 10.22 -19.46 0.19
N ASN A 61 10.43 -20.78 0.18
CA ASN A 61 10.23 -21.61 1.35
C ASN A 61 11.42 -21.40 2.31
N PRO A 62 11.19 -21.20 3.62
CA PRO A 62 12.28 -21.06 4.57
C PRO A 62 13.09 -22.36 4.81
N ALA A 63 12.52 -23.53 4.53
CA ALA A 63 13.24 -24.80 4.64
C ALA A 63 14.43 -24.85 3.67
N GLY A 64 15.64 -24.97 4.21
CA GLY A 64 16.87 -25.01 3.40
C GLY A 64 17.22 -23.67 2.76
N PHE A 65 16.80 -22.55 3.35
CA PHE A 65 17.12 -21.22 2.86
C PHE A 65 18.64 -20.98 2.80
N CYS A 66 19.17 -20.90 1.58
CA CYS A 66 20.57 -20.60 1.27
C CYS A 66 20.62 -19.32 0.42
N PRO A 67 20.83 -18.14 1.02
CA PRO A 67 20.79 -16.90 0.27
C PRO A 67 21.99 -16.76 -0.67
N PRO A 68 21.82 -16.14 -1.84
CA PRO A 68 22.94 -15.79 -2.71
C PRO A 68 23.89 -14.82 -1.99
N ALA A 69 25.18 -14.91 -2.29
CA ALA A 69 26.18 -14.00 -1.76
C ALA A 69 25.91 -12.55 -2.23
N GLY A 70 25.95 -11.60 -1.28
CA GLY A 70 25.83 -10.16 -1.54
C GLY A 70 24.58 -9.49 -0.94
N GLU A 71 24.45 -8.18 -1.18
CA GLU A 71 23.37 -7.34 -0.64
C GLU A 71 22.35 -6.89 -1.69
N ALA A 72 22.31 -7.58 -2.84
CA ALA A 72 21.42 -7.23 -3.95
C ALA A 72 19.93 -7.46 -3.63
N PHE A 73 19.64 -8.31 -2.65
CA PHE A 73 18.29 -8.69 -2.27
C PHE A 73 18.04 -8.44 -0.79
N LEU A 74 16.78 -8.14 -0.49
CA LEU A 74 16.24 -8.04 0.85
C LEU A 74 15.10 -9.05 1.01
N TYR A 75 14.84 -9.43 2.25
CA TYR A 75 13.93 -10.53 2.58
C TYR A 75 12.96 -10.12 3.66
N HIS A 76 11.68 -10.36 3.44
CA HIS A 76 10.64 -10.21 4.43
C HIS A 76 10.18 -11.61 4.88
N LEU A 77 10.13 -11.84 6.19
CA LEU A 77 9.68 -13.08 6.79
C LEU A 77 8.26 -12.88 7.33
N THR A 78 7.32 -13.71 6.90
CA THR A 78 5.92 -13.67 7.34
C THR A 78 5.31 -15.06 7.21
N ASP A 79 4.00 -15.23 7.46
CA ASP A 79 3.33 -16.50 7.21
C ASP A 79 3.26 -16.80 5.71
N ALA A 80 3.20 -18.09 5.36
CA ALA A 80 3.23 -18.54 3.98
C ALA A 80 2.05 -18.02 3.13
N GLY A 81 0.88 -17.79 3.75
CA GLY A 81 -0.30 -17.26 3.08
C GLY A 81 -0.10 -15.80 2.68
N THR A 82 0.32 -14.97 3.64
CA THR A 82 0.64 -13.56 3.42
C THR A 82 1.79 -13.41 2.44
N ALA A 83 2.85 -14.21 2.56
CA ALA A 83 3.97 -14.15 1.62
C ALA A 83 3.55 -14.46 0.17
N ARG A 84 2.64 -15.42 -0.05
CA ARG A 84 2.07 -15.67 -1.38
C ARG A 84 1.20 -14.52 -1.84
N SER A 85 0.33 -14.02 -0.97
CA SER A 85 -0.52 -12.86 -1.28
C SER A 85 0.32 -11.66 -1.73
N LEU A 86 1.40 -11.33 -1.02
CA LEU A 86 2.28 -10.21 -1.35
C LEU A 86 2.92 -10.33 -2.74
N VAL A 87 3.26 -11.54 -3.17
CA VAL A 87 3.84 -11.79 -4.49
C VAL A 87 2.77 -11.83 -5.59
N GLU A 88 1.54 -12.27 -5.27
CA GLU A 88 0.43 -12.34 -6.22
C GLU A 88 -0.27 -10.99 -6.45
N THR A 89 -0.46 -10.20 -5.38
CA THR A 89 -1.20 -8.95 -5.45
C THR A 89 -0.28 -7.76 -5.70
N ALA A 90 0.63 -7.49 -4.76
CA ALA A 90 1.66 -6.46 -4.77
C ALA A 90 2.21 -6.28 -3.34
N LEU A 91 3.36 -5.61 -3.22
CA LEU A 91 3.91 -5.17 -1.94
C LEU A 91 3.25 -3.85 -1.50
N PRO A 92 2.49 -3.81 -0.39
CA PRO A 92 1.94 -2.58 0.15
C PRO A 92 3.04 -1.69 0.75
N LEU A 93 2.94 -0.38 0.47
CA LEU A 93 3.82 0.66 1.04
C LEU A 93 3.28 1.21 2.37
N ALA A 94 1.98 1.07 2.64
CA ALA A 94 1.36 1.58 3.86
C ALA A 94 1.65 0.69 5.09
N ASP A 95 1.92 -0.59 4.88
CA ASP A 95 1.97 -1.59 5.94
C ASP A 95 3.34 -1.70 6.62
N SER A 96 4.27 -0.78 6.33
CA SER A 96 5.59 -0.71 6.99
C SER A 96 6.33 -2.06 6.97
N LEU A 97 6.35 -2.71 5.81
CA LEU A 97 6.90 -4.06 5.70
C LEU A 97 8.39 -4.08 6.07
N MET A 98 8.74 -4.98 6.98
CA MET A 98 10.09 -5.11 7.49
C MET A 98 10.92 -6.10 6.67
N PHE A 99 12.02 -5.61 6.13
CA PHE A 99 12.97 -6.33 5.31
C PHE A 99 14.32 -6.47 6.01
N ARG A 100 14.94 -7.64 5.86
CA ARG A 100 16.26 -7.96 6.39
C ARG A 100 17.23 -8.37 5.29
N THR A 101 18.51 -8.28 5.59
CA THR A 101 19.54 -8.89 4.76
C THR A 101 19.54 -10.41 4.94
N ALA A 102 20.14 -11.11 3.98
CA ALA A 102 20.33 -12.56 4.00
C ALA A 102 20.86 -13.09 5.35
N LYS A 103 21.87 -12.43 5.91
CA LYS A 103 22.51 -12.82 7.17
C LYS A 103 21.52 -12.80 8.33
N HIS A 104 20.84 -11.67 8.54
CA HIS A 104 19.91 -11.51 9.67
C HIS A 104 18.65 -12.35 9.49
N LEU A 105 18.20 -12.59 8.25
CA LEU A 105 17.11 -13.53 8.01
C LEU A 105 17.50 -14.96 8.41
N ALA A 106 18.72 -15.41 8.09
CA ALA A 106 19.18 -16.73 8.47
C ALA A 106 19.26 -16.89 10.00
N GLU A 107 19.64 -15.83 10.72
CA GLU A 107 19.59 -15.77 12.19
C GLU A 107 18.14 -15.89 12.70
N ASP A 108 17.20 -15.12 12.13
CA ASP A 108 15.78 -15.21 12.50
C ASP A 108 15.20 -16.61 12.27
N LEU A 109 15.55 -17.26 11.15
CA LEU A 109 15.09 -18.61 10.85
C LEU A 109 15.67 -19.67 11.79
N ALA A 110 16.87 -19.44 12.35
CA ALA A 110 17.45 -20.32 13.35
C ALA A 110 16.70 -20.24 14.70
N ASP A 111 16.11 -19.07 15.00
CA ASP A 111 15.36 -18.83 16.24
C ASP A 111 13.89 -19.32 16.13
N VAL A 112 13.36 -19.57 14.92
CA VAL A 112 11.96 -19.94 14.68
C VAL A 112 11.74 -21.46 14.79
N SER A 113 10.89 -21.87 15.74
CA SER A 113 10.51 -23.28 15.94
C SER A 113 9.46 -23.82 14.94
N ALA A 114 8.76 -22.94 14.22
CA ALA A 114 7.61 -23.28 13.37
C ALA A 114 7.84 -22.94 11.88
N VAL A 115 8.96 -23.39 11.31
CA VAL A 115 9.40 -23.06 9.95
C VAL A 115 8.36 -23.45 8.87
N GLY A 116 7.55 -24.48 9.11
CA GLY A 116 6.58 -25.01 8.14
C GLY A 116 5.40 -24.08 7.79
N GLU A 117 5.10 -23.10 8.64
CA GLU A 117 4.01 -22.13 8.41
C GLU A 117 4.52 -20.78 7.87
N MET A 118 5.84 -20.62 7.79
CA MET A 118 6.48 -19.38 7.39
C MET A 118 6.76 -19.33 5.89
N GLY A 119 6.84 -18.12 5.36
CA GLY A 119 7.19 -17.80 3.99
C GLY A 119 8.16 -16.63 3.95
N ILE A 120 9.02 -16.61 2.92
CA ILE A 120 9.96 -15.53 2.71
C ILE A 120 9.61 -14.83 1.40
N VAL A 121 9.48 -13.50 1.43
CA VAL A 121 9.40 -12.67 0.24
C VAL A 121 10.77 -12.07 -0.02
N ARG A 122 11.43 -12.50 -1.08
CA ARG A 122 12.69 -11.91 -1.56
C ARG A 122 12.39 -10.81 -2.56
N VAL A 123 13.03 -9.66 -2.40
CA VAL A 123 12.84 -8.48 -3.26
C VAL A 123 14.20 -7.90 -3.65
N ARG A 124 14.33 -7.33 -4.85
CA ARG A 124 15.58 -6.73 -5.31
C ARG A 124 15.74 -5.32 -4.72
N ARG A 125 16.78 -5.13 -3.92
CA ARG A 125 17.00 -3.92 -3.10
C ARG A 125 16.96 -2.62 -3.91
N ARG A 126 17.67 -2.58 -5.04
CA ARG A 126 17.76 -1.37 -5.87
C ARG A 126 16.40 -0.87 -6.40
N LEU A 127 15.41 -1.76 -6.49
CA LEU A 127 14.09 -1.45 -7.03
C LEU A 127 13.13 -0.91 -5.96
N ILE A 128 13.45 -1.11 -4.68
CA ILE A 128 12.65 -0.59 -3.56
C ILE A 128 13.39 0.48 -2.74
N GLN A 129 14.65 0.76 -3.08
CA GLN A 129 15.55 1.63 -2.33
C GLN A 129 14.98 3.03 -1.99
N PRO A 130 14.20 3.70 -2.86
CA PRO A 130 13.59 5.01 -2.54
C PRO A 130 12.59 4.96 -1.37
N TRP A 131 12.00 3.80 -1.12
CA TRP A 131 10.97 3.58 -0.10
C TRP A 131 11.52 2.94 1.18
N LEU A 132 12.83 2.69 1.24
CA LEU A 132 13.45 2.02 2.40
C LEU A 132 13.98 3.02 3.42
N THR A 133 13.52 2.85 4.65
CA THR A 133 14.10 3.51 5.83
C THR A 133 14.89 2.50 6.65
N ALA A 134 16.13 2.83 7.01
CA ALA A 134 16.92 1.97 7.90
C ALA A 134 16.37 2.06 9.33
N ASP A 135 16.19 0.91 9.98
CA ASP A 135 15.64 0.81 11.33
C ASP A 135 16.32 -0.32 12.13
N ARG A 136 15.93 -0.50 13.38
CA ARG A 136 16.35 -1.58 14.26
C ARG A 136 15.15 -2.21 14.95
N GLN A 137 14.96 -3.49 14.70
CA GLN A 137 13.98 -4.31 15.40
C GLN A 137 14.71 -5.33 16.27
N ASP A 138 14.39 -5.34 17.56
CA ASP A 138 15.03 -6.21 18.57
C ASP A 138 16.56 -6.09 18.59
N GLY A 139 17.07 -4.88 18.32
CA GLY A 139 18.50 -4.59 18.24
C GLY A 139 19.18 -5.05 16.94
N ARG A 140 18.49 -5.78 16.06
CA ARG A 140 19.00 -6.23 14.76
C ARG A 140 18.66 -5.21 13.66
N PRO A 141 19.59 -4.92 12.74
CA PRO A 141 19.32 -3.98 11.66
C PRO A 141 18.26 -4.54 10.70
N CYS A 142 17.33 -3.68 10.31
CA CYS A 142 16.30 -3.96 9.32
C CYS A 142 16.06 -2.72 8.45
N TYR A 143 15.25 -2.91 7.41
CA TYR A 143 14.75 -1.84 6.56
C TYR A 143 13.23 -1.89 6.58
N VAL A 144 12.60 -0.75 6.80
CA VAL A 144 11.14 -0.62 6.76
C VAL A 144 10.76 -0.02 5.42
N LEU A 145 9.84 -0.68 4.72
CA LEU A 145 9.27 -0.20 3.47
C LEU A 145 8.12 0.77 3.79
N GLY A 146 8.27 2.03 3.39
CA GLY A 146 7.29 3.09 3.61
C GLY A 146 7.21 4.06 2.43
N PRO A 147 6.26 5.01 2.43
CA PRO A 147 6.21 6.04 1.40
C PRO A 147 7.53 6.82 1.35
N GLU A 148 7.92 7.26 0.14
CA GLU A 148 9.12 8.06 -0.07
C GLU A 148 9.01 9.33 0.80
N ILE A 149 9.91 9.46 1.77
CA ILE A 149 9.98 10.64 2.64
C ILE A 149 10.78 11.67 1.84
N SER A 150 10.08 12.47 1.02
CA SER A 150 10.66 13.62 0.29
C SER A 150 11.21 14.67 1.23
#